data_AF-A0A2P6PS54-F1
#
_entry.id   AF-A0A2P6PS54-F1
#
_cell.length_a   1.000
_cell.length_b   1.000
_cell.length_c   1.000
_cell.angle_alpha   90.00
_cell.angle_beta   90.00
_cell.angle_gamma   90.00
#
_symmetry.space_group_name_H-M   'P 1'
#
loop_
_entity.id
_entity.type
_entity.pdbx_description
1 polymer ?
#
loop_
_entity_poly.entity_id
_entity_poly.type
_entity_poly.pdbx_seq_one_letter_code
_entity_poly.pdbx_strand_id
1 'polypeptide(L)'
;MTANIENLPEHVLVEILCRLPCYKFVSQCKSVSKRWCTLMSNPSFIGRFLCLQMERPIIRTMINAEGVEFLNKTSSLSKPLTPLFRRLMSIYSLEKEPIVVGTYNDLVLCCATEYEQRDYCICNPYTIQWAELPPPPRVYEYTPVGLICDLPYYNSKSGDQESGDTIKLNSEYRCRVVRIIFSPDQEFSCTLGVQIFSSETGEWTESIVFPPTAVRYESIDPSISFACNRMLYWMGRR
;
A
#
# COMPACT_ATOMS: atom_id res chain seq x y z
N MET A 1 36.54 -1.63 -26.58
CA MET A 1 35.16 -2.11 -26.36
C MET A 1 34.61 -1.36 -25.18
N THR A 2 33.60 -0.51 -25.38
CA THR A 2 32.90 0.13 -24.26
C THR A 2 31.95 -0.90 -23.64
N ALA A 3 32.14 -1.21 -22.35
CA ALA A 3 31.22 -2.09 -21.64
C ALA A 3 29.84 -1.40 -21.59
N ASN A 4 28.90 -1.90 -22.38
CA ASN A 4 27.52 -1.43 -22.39
C ASN A 4 26.69 -2.31 -21.46
N ILE A 5 25.87 -1.71 -20.59
CA ILE A 5 24.96 -2.40 -19.69
C ILE A 5 24.00 -3.33 -20.45
N GLU A 6 23.69 -3.00 -21.71
CA GLU A 6 22.88 -3.82 -22.61
C GLU A 6 23.54 -5.15 -23.01
N ASN A 7 24.84 -5.32 -22.77
CA ASN A 7 25.56 -6.57 -23.05
C ASN A 7 25.68 -7.48 -21.82
N LEU A 8 25.16 -7.08 -20.65
CA LEU A 8 25.21 -7.92 -19.45
C LEU A 8 24.34 -9.18 -19.62
N PRO A 9 24.77 -10.34 -19.08
CA PRO A 9 23.91 -11.50 -18.96
C PRO A 9 22.65 -11.19 -18.14
N GLU A 10 21.53 -11.84 -18.48
CA GLU A 10 20.23 -11.56 -17.85
C GLU A 10 20.24 -11.74 -16.34
N HIS A 11 20.87 -12.81 -15.82
CA HIS A 11 20.96 -13.06 -14.38
C HIS A 11 21.68 -11.93 -13.62
N VAL A 12 22.72 -11.33 -14.21
CA VAL A 12 23.44 -10.18 -13.63
C VAL A 12 22.56 -8.93 -13.65
N LEU A 13 21.80 -8.72 -14.73
CA LEU A 13 20.88 -7.61 -14.83
C LEU A 13 19.75 -7.72 -13.78
N VAL A 14 19.17 -8.91 -13.59
CA VAL A 14 18.20 -9.19 -12.52
C VAL A 14 18.80 -8.86 -11.16
N GLU A 15 20.01 -9.34 -10.87
CA GLU A 15 20.73 -9.05 -9.63
C GLU A 15 20.86 -7.55 -9.36
N ILE A 16 21.26 -6.76 -10.35
CA ILE A 16 21.42 -5.30 -10.22
C ILE A 16 20.07 -4.65 -9.96
N LEU A 17 19.07 -4.96 -10.77
CA LEU A 17 17.73 -4.39 -10.69
C LEU A 17 17.00 -4.77 -9.39
N CYS A 18 17.21 -5.99 -8.90
CA CYS A 18 16.63 -6.45 -7.65
C CYS A 18 17.17 -5.68 -6.42
N ARG A 19 18.35 -5.05 -6.53
CA ARG A 19 18.95 -4.23 -5.46
C ARG A 19 18.38 -2.82 -5.38
N LEU A 20 17.51 -2.41 -6.30
CA LEU A 20 16.82 -1.12 -6.22
C LEU A 20 16.01 -1.02 -4.91
N PRO A 21 15.83 0.18 -4.33
CA PRO A 21 15.28 0.31 -2.98
C PRO A 21 13.75 0.19 -2.89
N CYS A 22 13.02 0.38 -3.99
CA CYS A 22 11.56 0.19 -4.04
C CYS A 22 11.08 0.04 -5.49
N TYR A 23 9.84 -0.45 -5.66
CA TYR A 23 9.27 -0.76 -6.98
C TYR A 23 9.10 0.49 -7.88
N LYS A 24 9.11 1.70 -7.29
CA LYS A 24 9.14 2.97 -8.04
C LYS A 24 10.29 3.02 -9.05
N PHE A 25 11.51 2.75 -8.58
CA PHE A 25 12.70 2.77 -9.44
C PHE A 25 12.68 1.64 -10.46
N VAL A 26 12.16 0.47 -10.04
CA VAL A 26 11.92 -0.67 -10.93
C VAL A 26 10.98 -0.26 -12.08
N SER A 27 9.86 0.39 -11.77
CA SER A 27 8.90 0.88 -12.76
C SER A 27 9.51 1.90 -13.73
N GLN A 28 10.33 2.84 -13.22
CA GLN A 28 11.05 3.79 -14.07
C GLN A 28 12.04 3.11 -15.03
N CYS A 29 12.78 2.10 -14.56
CA CYS A 29 13.72 1.33 -15.37
C CYS A 29 13.06 0.55 -16.52
N LYS A 30 11.76 0.25 -16.48
CA LYS A 30 11.05 -0.36 -17.61
C LYS A 30 11.07 0.52 -18.87
N SER A 31 11.27 1.83 -18.73
CA SER A 31 11.35 2.75 -19.86
C SER A 31 12.72 2.77 -20.57
N VAL A 32 13.75 2.13 -19.99
CA VAL A 32 15.13 2.15 -20.52
C VAL A 32 15.24 1.37 -21.85
N SER A 33 14.71 0.14 -21.90
CA SER A 33 14.68 -0.65 -23.13
C SER A 33 13.59 -1.74 -23.08
N LYS A 34 13.21 -2.28 -24.25
CA LYS A 34 12.24 -3.39 -24.34
C LYS A 34 12.71 -4.63 -23.57
N ARG A 35 14.03 -4.87 -23.54
CA ARG A 35 14.65 -5.97 -22.81
C ARG A 35 14.40 -5.82 -21.30
N TRP A 36 14.65 -4.63 -20.76
CA TRP A 36 14.42 -4.34 -19.34
C TRP A 36 12.93 -4.41 -18.99
N CYS A 37 12.06 -3.84 -19.82
CA CYS A 37 10.61 -3.91 -19.63
C CYS A 37 10.11 -5.36 -19.55
N THR A 38 10.57 -6.22 -20.46
CA THR A 38 10.20 -7.64 -20.50
C THR A 38 10.70 -8.38 -19.26
N LEU A 39 11.97 -8.17 -18.91
CA LEU A 39 12.61 -8.80 -17.75
C LEU A 39 11.89 -8.44 -16.44
N MET A 40 11.58 -7.15 -16.25
CA MET A 40 11.02 -6.63 -15.01
C MET A 40 9.50 -6.85 -14.89
N SER A 41 8.86 -7.27 -15.97
CA SER A 41 7.46 -7.70 -15.98
C SER A 41 7.31 -9.20 -15.77
N ASN A 42 8.42 -9.96 -15.76
CA ASN A 42 8.41 -11.38 -15.46
C ASN A 42 8.04 -11.60 -13.97
N PRO A 43 7.08 -12.49 -13.65
CA PRO A 43 6.70 -12.80 -12.27
C PRO A 43 7.87 -13.27 -11.40
N SER A 44 8.85 -13.98 -11.99
CA SER A 44 10.04 -14.46 -11.29
C SER A 44 10.93 -13.30 -10.82
N PHE A 45 11.06 -12.25 -11.65
CA PHE A 45 11.76 -11.03 -11.26
C PHE A 45 11.04 -10.33 -10.10
N ILE A 46 9.71 -10.19 -10.19
CA ILE A 46 8.89 -9.51 -9.16
C ILE A 46 9.00 -10.24 -7.82
N GLY A 47 8.86 -11.57 -7.82
CA GLY A 47 9.03 -12.39 -6.63
C GLY A 47 10.41 -12.19 -6.01
N ARG A 48 11.46 -12.21 -6.84
CA ARG A 48 12.85 -12.06 -6.39
C ARG A 48 13.15 -10.68 -5.81
N PHE A 49 12.68 -9.64 -6.50
CA PHE A 49 12.77 -8.27 -6.01
C PHE A 49 12.13 -8.14 -4.63
N LEU A 50 10.89 -8.61 -4.48
CA LEU A 50 10.14 -8.47 -3.22
C LEU A 50 10.76 -9.28 -2.07
N CYS A 51 11.26 -10.50 -2.35
CA CYS A 51 11.99 -11.29 -1.36
C CYS A 51 13.23 -10.54 -0.82
N LEU A 52 14.02 -9.93 -1.70
CA LEU A 52 15.19 -9.15 -1.31
C LEU A 52 14.83 -7.84 -0.58
N GLN A 53 13.66 -7.26 -0.86
CA GLN A 53 13.16 -6.11 -0.09
C GLN A 53 12.78 -6.48 1.34
N MET A 54 12.35 -7.72 1.60
CA MET A 54 12.00 -8.18 2.94
C MET A 54 13.19 -8.19 3.90
N GLU A 55 14.38 -8.48 3.38
CA GLU A 55 15.63 -8.52 4.16
C GLU A 55 16.18 -7.12 4.47
N ARG A 56 15.56 -6.07 3.91
CA ARG A 56 16.03 -4.69 4.03
C ARG A 56 15.07 -3.85 4.87
N PRO A 57 15.55 -2.81 5.55
CA PRO A 57 14.67 -1.80 6.11
C PRO A 57 13.85 -1.17 4.97
N ILE A 58 12.56 -1.49 4.93
CA ILE A 58 11.64 -1.07 3.87
C ILE A 58 11.59 0.46 3.87
N ILE A 59 12.08 1.08 2.79
CA ILE A 59 11.76 2.49 2.51
C ILE A 59 10.29 2.52 2.13
N ARG A 60 9.45 2.88 3.10
CA ARG A 60 7.99 2.93 2.93
C ARG A 60 7.64 4.17 2.12
N THR A 61 6.82 4.00 1.09
CA THR A 61 6.23 5.14 0.39
C THR A 61 5.24 5.80 1.35
N MET A 62 5.53 7.03 1.77
CA MET A 62 4.61 7.84 2.56
C MET A 62 3.94 8.83 1.62
N ILE A 63 2.62 8.75 1.50
CA ILE A 63 1.81 9.64 0.67
C ILE A 63 0.75 10.27 1.57
N ASN A 64 0.58 11.60 1.54
CA ASN A 64 -0.54 12.25 2.23
C ASN A 64 -1.87 12.03 1.51
N ALA A 65 -2.93 12.50 2.16
CA ALA A 65 -4.29 12.56 1.63
C ALA A 65 -4.38 13.13 0.21
N GLU A 66 -3.58 14.15 -0.14
CA GLU A 66 -3.56 14.78 -1.47
C GLU A 66 -2.73 14.02 -2.53
N GLY A 67 -2.21 12.85 -2.20
CA GLY A 67 -1.45 12.02 -3.13
C GLY A 67 0.00 12.46 -3.35
N VAL A 68 0.56 13.24 -2.44
CA VAL A 68 1.92 13.78 -2.47
C VAL A 68 2.87 12.92 -1.62
N GLU A 69 4.02 12.55 -2.20
CA GLU A 69 5.01 11.69 -1.55
C GLU A 69 5.93 12.48 -0.59
N PHE A 70 5.95 12.09 0.69
CA PHE A 70 6.88 12.58 1.71
C PHE A 70 8.19 11.79 1.56
N LEU A 71 9.34 12.47 1.47
CA LEU A 71 10.71 11.92 1.35
C LEU A 71 11.35 11.85 -0.05
N ASN A 72 10.78 12.49 -1.08
CA ASN A 72 11.58 12.77 -2.28
C ASN A 72 12.70 13.77 -1.93
N LYS A 73 13.96 13.29 -1.83
CA LYS A 73 15.16 14.15 -1.74
C LYS A 73 15.36 15.03 -2.98
N THR A 74 14.67 14.72 -4.07
CA THR A 74 14.59 15.58 -5.25
C THR A 74 13.55 16.66 -5.00
N SER A 75 13.92 17.92 -5.19
CA SER A 75 13.12 19.15 -4.97
C SER A 75 11.76 19.24 -5.69
N SER A 76 11.31 18.18 -6.37
CA SER A 76 9.99 18.09 -7.00
C SER A 76 9.08 17.17 -6.17
N LEU A 77 8.00 17.75 -5.62
CA LEU A 77 6.87 17.03 -5.06
C LEU A 77 6.26 16.18 -6.20
N SER A 78 6.55 14.88 -6.21
CA SER A 78 5.93 13.99 -7.18
C SER A 78 4.55 13.59 -6.69
N LYS A 79 3.56 13.67 -7.58
CA LYS A 79 2.22 13.10 -7.38
C LYS A 79 2.12 11.75 -8.11
N PRO A 80 2.63 10.64 -7.53
CA PRO A 80 2.66 9.34 -8.21
C PRO A 80 1.26 8.82 -8.57
N LEU A 81 0.23 9.29 -7.89
CA LEU A 81 -1.16 8.85 -8.08
C LEU A 81 -1.88 9.56 -9.24
N THR A 82 -1.39 10.70 -9.74
CA THR A 82 -2.10 11.47 -10.79
C THR A 82 -2.49 10.64 -12.02
N PRO A 83 -1.62 9.78 -12.59
CA PRO A 83 -2.02 8.95 -13.74
C PRO A 83 -3.12 7.95 -13.38
N LEU A 84 -3.07 7.39 -12.16
CA LEU A 84 -4.05 6.43 -11.66
C LEU A 84 -5.40 7.10 -11.39
N PHE A 85 -5.40 8.23 -10.69
CA PHE A 85 -6.61 9.01 -10.40
C PHE A 85 -7.30 9.49 -11.66
N ARG A 86 -6.57 9.98 -12.67
CA ARG A 86 -7.17 10.34 -13.97
C ARG A 86 -7.94 9.17 -14.59
N ARG A 87 -7.40 7.95 -14.47
CA ARG A 87 -8.04 6.74 -14.99
C ARG A 87 -9.27 6.35 -14.16
N LEU A 88 -9.18 6.38 -12.83
CA LEU A 88 -10.31 6.15 -11.94
C LEU A 88 -11.44 7.15 -12.21
N MET A 89 -11.13 8.45 -12.21
CA MET A 89 -12.11 9.51 -12.47
C MET A 89 -12.81 9.32 -13.81
N SER A 90 -12.08 8.92 -14.85
CA SER A 90 -12.67 8.64 -16.18
C SER A 90 -13.57 7.41 -16.19
N ILE A 91 -13.26 6.37 -15.41
CA ILE A 91 -14.02 5.11 -15.40
C ILE A 91 -15.29 5.25 -14.56
N TYR A 92 -15.17 5.85 -13.38
CA TYR A 92 -16.27 5.97 -12.41
C TYR A 92 -16.96 7.33 -12.45
N SER A 93 -16.59 8.21 -13.39
CA SER A 93 -17.15 9.57 -13.54
C SER A 93 -17.11 10.38 -12.24
N LEU A 94 -16.00 10.29 -11.49
CA LEU A 94 -15.84 10.99 -10.22
C LEU A 94 -15.67 12.50 -10.45
N GLU A 95 -16.38 13.31 -9.66
CA GLU A 95 -16.28 14.77 -9.73
C GLU A 95 -14.98 15.30 -9.11
N LYS A 96 -14.39 14.56 -8.16
CA LYS A 96 -13.19 14.94 -7.42
C LYS A 96 -12.16 13.80 -7.43
N GLU A 97 -10.89 14.17 -7.22
CA GLU A 97 -9.82 13.18 -7.05
C GLU A 97 -10.07 12.37 -5.76
N PRO A 98 -9.84 11.05 -5.78
CA PRO A 98 -9.83 10.24 -4.57
C PRO A 98 -8.81 10.74 -3.55
N ILE A 99 -9.09 10.54 -2.27
CA ILE A 99 -8.15 10.84 -1.19
C ILE A 99 -7.38 9.60 -0.77
N VAL A 100 -6.13 9.76 -0.34
CA VAL A 100 -5.36 8.69 0.30
C VAL A 100 -5.75 8.60 1.77
N VAL A 101 -6.11 7.39 2.21
CA VAL A 101 -6.54 7.13 3.61
C VAL A 101 -5.65 6.12 4.32
N GLY A 102 -4.64 5.57 3.64
CA GLY A 102 -3.62 4.72 4.24
C GLY A 102 -2.60 4.23 3.22
N THR A 103 -1.39 3.94 3.69
CA THR A 103 -0.34 3.34 2.85
C THR A 103 0.27 2.12 3.52
N TYR A 104 0.65 1.13 2.71
CA TYR A 104 1.37 -0.06 3.16
C TYR A 104 2.35 -0.49 2.08
N ASN A 105 3.65 -0.34 2.33
CA ASN A 105 4.71 -0.58 1.36
C ASN A 105 4.50 0.25 0.06
N ASP A 106 4.20 -0.42 -1.05
CA ASP A 106 3.90 0.15 -2.36
C ASP A 106 2.39 0.20 -2.67
N LEU A 107 1.56 -0.26 -1.74
CA LEU A 107 0.10 -0.19 -1.84
C LEU A 107 -0.42 1.08 -1.16
N VAL A 108 -1.46 1.63 -1.77
CA VAL A 108 -2.15 2.85 -1.33
C VAL A 108 -3.63 2.53 -1.23
N LEU A 109 -4.23 2.77 -0.08
CA LEU A 109 -5.67 2.74 0.11
C LEU A 109 -6.23 4.13 -0.17
N CYS A 110 -7.15 4.20 -1.12
CA CYS A 110 -7.84 5.41 -1.51
C CYS A 110 -9.33 5.32 -1.19
N CYS A 111 -9.96 6.47 -0.98
CA CYS A 111 -11.41 6.60 -0.91
C CYS A 111 -11.89 7.62 -1.94
N ALA A 112 -13.00 7.34 -2.62
CA ALA A 112 -13.57 8.24 -3.61
C ALA A 112 -14.07 9.56 -3.00
N THR A 113 -14.45 9.53 -1.72
CA THR A 113 -15.00 10.69 -1.01
C THR A 113 -14.18 11.00 0.24
N GLU A 114 -14.09 12.29 0.56
CA GLU A 114 -13.44 12.77 1.79
C GLU A 114 -14.32 12.52 3.03
N TYR A 115 -15.61 12.82 2.87
CA TYR A 115 -16.66 12.63 3.86
C TYR A 115 -17.48 11.38 3.52
N GLU A 116 -18.13 10.81 4.52
CA GLU A 116 -18.99 9.63 4.35
C GLU A 116 -18.24 8.50 3.62
N GLN A 117 -17.01 8.24 4.09
CA GLN A 117 -16.06 7.35 3.40
C GLN A 117 -16.66 5.95 3.22
N ARG A 118 -16.99 5.62 1.97
CA ARG A 118 -17.71 4.40 1.60
C ARG A 118 -16.99 3.60 0.54
N ASP A 119 -16.56 4.27 -0.52
CA ASP A 119 -16.05 3.63 -1.72
C ASP A 119 -14.52 3.59 -1.68
N TYR A 120 -14.00 2.45 -1.22
CA TYR A 120 -12.56 2.24 -1.04
C TYR A 120 -11.96 1.43 -2.19
N CYS A 121 -10.73 1.75 -2.56
CA CYS A 121 -9.93 0.92 -3.44
C CYS A 121 -8.48 0.84 -2.97
N ILE A 122 -7.87 -0.33 -3.13
CA ILE A 122 -6.44 -0.54 -2.91
C ILE A 122 -5.78 -0.44 -4.28
N CYS A 123 -4.76 0.41 -4.40
CA CYS A 123 -4.08 0.64 -5.65
C CYS A 123 -2.56 0.60 -5.50
N ASN A 124 -1.88 0.28 -6.60
CA ASN A 124 -0.44 0.42 -6.72
C ASN A 124 -0.16 1.51 -7.79
N PRO A 125 0.31 2.70 -7.38
CA PRO A 125 0.54 3.81 -8.31
C PRO A 125 1.66 3.53 -9.33
N TYR A 126 2.51 2.54 -9.09
CA TYR A 126 3.63 2.20 -9.97
C TYR A 126 3.27 1.15 -11.02
N THR A 127 2.25 0.32 -10.76
CA THR A 127 1.70 -0.63 -11.74
C THR A 127 0.43 -0.11 -12.42
N ILE A 128 -0.17 0.97 -11.91
CA ILE A 128 -1.46 1.53 -12.39
C ILE A 128 -2.57 0.47 -12.35
N GLN A 129 -2.56 -0.33 -11.28
CA GLN A 129 -3.57 -1.34 -10.97
C GLN A 129 -4.28 -0.98 -9.68
N TRP A 130 -5.56 -1.34 -9.60
CA TRP A 130 -6.38 -1.15 -8.42
C TRP A 130 -7.37 -2.30 -8.26
N ALA A 131 -7.81 -2.50 -7.02
CA ALA A 131 -8.87 -3.40 -6.63
C ALA A 131 -9.88 -2.64 -5.78
N GLU A 132 -11.15 -2.67 -6.19
CA GLU A 132 -12.25 -2.12 -5.41
C GLU A 132 -12.54 -3.00 -4.19
N LEU A 133 -12.92 -2.36 -3.09
CA LEU A 133 -13.39 -3.04 -1.90
C LEU A 133 -14.92 -2.94 -1.84
N PRO A 134 -15.61 -3.94 -1.26
CA PRO A 134 -17.02 -3.80 -0.96
C PRO A 134 -17.25 -2.62 -0.01
N PRO A 135 -18.42 -1.96 -0.07
CA PRO A 135 -18.73 -0.88 0.84
C PRO A 135 -18.85 -1.42 2.28
N PRO A 136 -18.46 -0.62 3.28
CA PRO A 136 -18.62 -0.99 4.67
C PRO A 136 -20.10 -1.03 5.08
N PRO A 137 -20.47 -1.78 6.14
CA PRO A 137 -21.86 -1.92 6.59
C PRO A 137 -22.50 -0.61 7.04
N ARG A 138 -21.69 0.28 7.62
CA ARG A 138 -22.09 1.60 8.11
C ARG A 138 -21.09 2.65 7.67
N VAL A 139 -21.61 3.81 7.30
CA VAL A 139 -20.83 4.97 6.89
C VAL A 139 -20.94 6.03 7.98
N TYR A 140 -19.80 6.67 8.26
CA TYR A 140 -19.68 7.75 9.23
C TYR A 140 -19.05 8.95 8.51
N GLU A 141 -19.37 10.16 8.97
CA GLU A 141 -18.91 11.39 8.34
C GLU A 141 -17.38 11.43 8.21
N TYR A 142 -16.66 11.08 9.28
CA TYR A 142 -15.21 11.02 9.29
C TYR A 142 -14.73 9.84 10.14
N THR A 143 -13.79 9.06 9.61
CA THR A 143 -13.35 7.79 10.22
C THR A 143 -11.85 7.65 10.04
N PRO A 144 -11.04 7.49 11.09
CA PRO A 144 -9.66 7.08 10.92
C PRO A 144 -9.59 5.72 10.24
N VAL A 145 -8.86 5.65 9.13
CA VAL A 145 -8.68 4.43 8.35
C VAL A 145 -7.21 4.04 8.36
N GLY A 146 -6.92 2.74 8.36
CA GLY A 146 -5.58 2.20 8.26
C GLY A 146 -5.53 1.00 7.32
N LEU A 147 -4.40 0.84 6.63
CA LEU A 147 -4.12 -0.30 5.76
C LEU A 147 -2.98 -1.11 6.36
N ILE A 148 -3.19 -2.41 6.56
CA ILE A 148 -2.16 -3.33 7.04
C ILE A 148 -2.21 -4.66 6.28
N CYS A 149 -1.04 -5.16 5.91
CA CYS A 149 -0.93 -6.49 5.31
C CYS A 149 -0.05 -7.41 6.15
N ASP A 150 -0.37 -8.71 6.12
CA ASP A 150 0.42 -9.76 6.73
C ASP A 150 1.77 -9.92 6.00
N LEU A 151 2.79 -10.36 6.73
CA LEU A 151 4.11 -10.67 6.18
C LEU A 151 4.46 -12.13 6.49
N PRO A 152 5.06 -12.87 5.55
CA PRO A 152 5.59 -12.43 4.25
C PRO A 152 4.55 -12.42 3.10
N TYR A 153 4.79 -11.63 2.05
CA TYR A 153 3.98 -11.66 0.81
C TYR A 153 4.30 -12.88 -0.08
N TYR A 154 5.49 -13.46 0.06
CA TYR A 154 5.92 -14.68 -0.65
C TYR A 154 6.53 -15.68 0.32
N ASN A 155 6.42 -16.96 -0.02
CA ASN A 155 7.14 -18.02 0.66
C ASN A 155 8.51 -18.15 0.00
N SER A 156 9.58 -17.71 0.67
CA SER A 156 10.93 -18.11 0.27
C SER A 156 11.22 -19.47 0.88
N LYS A 157 11.57 -20.47 0.06
CA LYS A 157 12.16 -21.69 0.59
C LYS A 157 13.62 -21.38 0.87
N SER A 158 13.94 -21.09 2.13
CA SER A 158 15.33 -20.91 2.57
C SER A 158 16.03 -22.27 2.76
N GLY A 159 16.00 -23.13 1.74
CA GLY A 159 16.53 -24.48 1.82
C GLY A 159 16.80 -25.04 0.43
N ASP A 160 18.09 -25.26 0.19
CA ASP A 160 18.73 -26.02 -0.87
C ASP A 160 18.96 -25.29 -2.22
N GLN A 161 20.24 -24.94 -2.41
CA GLN A 161 20.83 -24.67 -3.72
C GLN A 161 20.47 -25.81 -4.66
N GLU A 162 19.71 -25.50 -5.72
CA GLU A 162 19.91 -25.92 -7.11
C GLU A 162 18.58 -25.83 -7.88
N SER A 163 18.63 -25.14 -9.03
CA SER A 163 17.54 -25.01 -10.02
C SER A 163 16.38 -24.06 -9.68
N GLY A 164 16.51 -22.82 -10.15
CA GLY A 164 15.38 -21.92 -10.44
C GLY A 164 14.39 -21.71 -9.30
N ASP A 165 14.81 -20.96 -8.26
CA ASP A 165 13.95 -20.54 -7.14
C ASP A 165 12.62 -19.96 -7.63
N THR A 166 11.61 -20.82 -7.70
CA THR A 166 10.26 -20.41 -8.07
C THR A 166 9.62 -19.86 -6.81
N ILE A 167 9.78 -18.56 -6.61
CA ILE A 167 9.19 -17.81 -5.51
C ILE A 167 7.66 -17.93 -5.63
N LYS A 168 7.03 -18.53 -4.63
CA LYS A 168 5.57 -18.72 -4.59
C LYS A 168 4.92 -17.63 -3.77
N LEU A 169 3.83 -17.05 -4.28
CA LEU A 169 2.97 -16.15 -3.52
C LEU A 169 2.57 -16.82 -2.20
N ASN A 170 2.64 -16.08 -1.11
CA ASN A 170 2.13 -16.56 0.15
C ASN A 170 0.60 -16.60 0.05
N SER A 171 0.03 -17.80 -0.02
CA SER A 171 -1.42 -18.01 -0.06
C SER A 171 -2.11 -17.49 1.21
N GLU A 172 -1.37 -17.27 2.29
CA GLU A 172 -1.83 -16.71 3.56
C GLU A 172 -1.69 -15.18 3.61
N TYR A 173 -1.17 -14.53 2.56
CA TYR A 173 -1.06 -13.07 2.56
C TYR A 173 -2.44 -12.43 2.61
N ARG A 174 -2.74 -11.77 3.74
CA ARG A 174 -3.98 -11.03 3.93
C ARG A 174 -3.69 -9.55 4.06
N CYS A 175 -4.37 -8.76 3.26
CA CYS A 175 -4.60 -7.35 3.49
C CYS A 175 -5.84 -7.14 4.36
N ARG A 176 -5.75 -6.19 5.30
CA ARG A 176 -6.86 -5.72 6.13
C ARG A 176 -6.96 -4.20 6.05
N VAL A 177 -8.20 -3.71 5.95
CA VAL A 177 -8.51 -2.29 6.12
C VAL A 177 -9.23 -2.13 7.46
N VAL A 178 -8.71 -1.26 8.30
CA VAL A 178 -9.22 -1.03 9.65
C VAL A 178 -9.81 0.37 9.72
N ARG A 179 -11.07 0.46 10.13
CA ARG A 179 -11.82 1.69 10.34
C ARG A 179 -12.14 1.85 11.82
N ILE A 180 -11.80 3.00 12.39
CA ILE A 180 -12.11 3.35 13.77
C ILE A 180 -13.45 4.10 13.81
N ILE A 181 -14.41 3.54 14.53
CA ILE A 181 -15.74 4.11 14.73
C ILE A 181 -15.82 4.75 16.10
N PHE A 182 -16.27 6.00 16.11
CA PHE A 182 -16.61 6.72 17.32
C PHE A 182 -18.13 6.83 17.46
N SER A 183 -18.60 6.70 18.70
CA SER A 183 -19.98 7.03 19.03
C SER A 183 -20.14 8.55 18.99
N PRO A 184 -21.02 9.11 18.15
CA PRO A 184 -21.17 10.56 18.00
C PRO A 184 -21.63 11.24 19.30
N ASP A 185 -22.24 10.48 20.21
CA ASP A 185 -22.83 10.98 21.46
C ASP A 185 -21.82 11.08 22.61
N GLN A 186 -20.56 10.66 22.43
CA GLN A 186 -19.56 10.61 23.50
C GLN A 186 -18.24 11.28 23.11
N GLU A 187 -17.91 12.36 23.81
CA GLU A 187 -16.65 13.09 23.62
C GLU A 187 -15.42 12.26 23.99
N PHE A 188 -15.55 11.44 25.03
CA PHE A 188 -14.55 10.47 25.46
C PHE A 188 -15.17 9.09 25.45
N SER A 189 -14.46 8.11 24.89
CA SER A 189 -14.90 6.73 24.94
C SER A 189 -13.83 5.79 25.48
N CYS A 190 -14.24 4.94 26.40
CA CYS A 190 -13.48 3.77 26.87
C CYS A 190 -13.75 2.53 26.00
N THR A 191 -14.52 2.69 24.91
CA THR A 191 -14.81 1.65 23.93
C THR A 191 -14.67 2.20 22.52
N LEU A 192 -14.12 1.43 21.61
CA LEU A 192 -13.88 1.89 20.26
C LEU A 192 -14.44 0.84 19.30
N GLY A 193 -15.40 1.26 18.47
CA GLY A 193 -15.90 0.39 17.42
C GLY A 193 -14.84 0.24 16.36
N VAL A 194 -14.65 -0.96 15.84
CA VAL A 194 -13.71 -1.23 14.76
C VAL A 194 -14.42 -2.01 13.67
N GLN A 195 -14.33 -1.48 12.45
CA GLN A 195 -14.72 -2.19 11.24
C GLN A 195 -13.47 -2.69 10.53
N ILE A 196 -13.42 -3.98 10.23
CA ILE A 196 -12.27 -4.61 9.60
C ILE A 196 -12.71 -5.32 8.33
N PHE A 197 -12.23 -4.83 7.19
CA PHE A 197 -12.28 -5.59 5.95
C PHE A 197 -11.15 -6.62 5.93
N SER A 198 -11.45 -7.84 5.50
CA SER A 198 -10.44 -8.86 5.24
C SER A 198 -10.42 -9.23 3.76
N SER A 199 -9.25 -9.13 3.13
CA SER A 199 -9.04 -9.64 1.76
C SER A 199 -9.19 -11.16 1.64
N GLU A 200 -9.16 -11.90 2.76
CA GLU A 200 -9.38 -13.34 2.77
C GLU A 200 -10.84 -13.70 2.46
N THR A 201 -11.75 -13.05 3.17
CA THR A 201 -13.18 -13.32 3.07
C THR A 201 -13.87 -12.41 2.07
N GLY A 202 -13.25 -11.26 1.76
CA GLY A 202 -13.90 -10.20 1.00
C GLY A 202 -15.02 -9.53 1.79
N GLU A 203 -15.03 -9.65 3.13
CA GLU A 203 -16.13 -9.18 3.98
C GLU A 203 -15.64 -8.20 5.04
N TRP A 204 -16.58 -7.37 5.50
CA TRP A 204 -16.40 -6.48 6.64
C TRP A 204 -16.91 -7.15 7.91
N THR A 205 -16.15 -7.01 8.99
CA THR A 205 -16.52 -7.45 10.33
C THR A 205 -16.53 -6.27 11.28
N GLU A 206 -17.42 -6.28 12.27
CA GLU A 206 -17.50 -5.26 13.32
C GLU A 206 -17.10 -5.86 14.66
N SER A 207 -16.30 -5.12 15.43
CA SER A 207 -15.88 -5.52 16.77
C SER A 207 -15.77 -4.28 17.67
N ILE A 208 -15.74 -4.50 18.98
CA ILE A 208 -15.52 -3.44 19.97
C ILE A 208 -14.19 -3.72 20.67
N VAL A 209 -13.33 -2.72 20.76
CA VAL A 209 -12.06 -2.80 21.48
C VAL A 209 -12.07 -1.84 22.68
N PHE A 210 -11.27 -2.18 23.70
CA PHE A 210 -11.16 -1.41 24.93
C PHE A 210 -9.76 -0.80 25.00
N PRO A 211 -9.60 0.49 24.65
CA PRO A 211 -8.31 1.14 24.77
C PRO A 211 -7.88 1.24 26.25
N PRO A 212 -6.56 1.19 26.55
CA PRO A 212 -6.06 1.28 27.93
C PRO A 212 -6.32 2.65 28.57
N THR A 213 -6.54 3.68 27.76
CA THR A 213 -6.91 5.03 28.17
C THR A 213 -8.08 5.50 27.33
N ALA A 214 -9.00 6.28 27.92
CA ALA A 214 -10.09 6.90 27.17
C ALA A 214 -9.55 7.71 25.99
N VAL A 215 -10.14 7.52 24.81
CA VAL A 215 -9.74 8.20 23.58
C VAL A 215 -10.77 9.29 23.28
N ARG A 216 -10.29 10.50 22.98
CA ARG A 216 -11.13 11.62 22.54
C ARG A 216 -11.24 11.58 21.02
N TYR A 217 -12.43 11.70 20.46
CA TYR A 217 -12.64 11.68 19.00
C TYR A 217 -11.73 12.68 18.27
N GLU A 218 -11.69 13.92 18.76
CA GLU A 218 -10.90 15.01 18.19
C GLU A 218 -9.38 14.81 18.30
N SER A 219 -8.92 13.83 19.09
CA SER A 219 -7.49 13.61 19.29
C SER A 219 -6.84 12.81 18.16
N ILE A 220 -7.60 12.20 17.25
CA ILE A 220 -7.04 11.45 16.12
C ILE A 220 -7.14 12.29 14.85
N ASP A 221 -6.03 12.39 14.13
CA ASP A 221 -6.02 12.85 12.75
C ASP A 221 -6.26 11.65 11.82
N PRO A 222 -7.45 11.55 11.21
CA PRO A 222 -7.78 10.43 10.34
C PRO A 222 -7.20 10.56 8.94
N SER A 223 -6.55 11.69 8.61
CA SER A 223 -5.87 11.86 7.33
C SER A 223 -4.52 11.13 7.28
N ILE A 224 -3.96 10.75 8.44
CA ILE A 224 -2.63 10.15 8.53
C ILE A 224 -2.65 8.87 9.37
N SER A 225 -2.46 7.75 8.69
CA SER A 225 -2.19 6.45 9.29
C SER A 225 -0.99 5.77 8.64
N PHE A 226 -0.30 4.93 9.41
CA PHE A 226 0.77 4.10 8.89
C PHE A 226 0.86 2.78 9.65
N ALA A 227 1.23 1.72 8.93
CA ALA A 227 1.56 0.44 9.54
C ALA A 227 3.06 0.34 9.80
N CYS A 228 3.46 -0.16 10.96
CA CYS A 228 4.85 -0.52 11.28
C CYS A 228 4.86 -1.69 12.26
N ASN A 229 5.79 -2.64 12.10
CA ASN A 229 5.95 -3.78 13.01
C ASN A 229 4.64 -4.53 13.35
N ARG A 230 3.79 -4.76 12.33
CA ARG A 230 2.46 -5.40 12.47
C ARG A 230 1.45 -4.63 13.34
N MET A 231 1.70 -3.36 13.60
CA MET A 231 0.80 -2.46 14.30
C MET A 231 0.38 -1.31 13.37
N LEU A 232 -0.86 -0.86 13.52
CA LEU A 232 -1.36 0.36 12.90
C LEU A 232 -1.22 1.53 13.87
N TYR A 233 -0.79 2.66 13.33
CA TYR A 233 -0.64 3.92 14.04
C TYR A 233 -1.46 4.98 13.33
N TRP A 234 -2.11 5.83 14.11
CA TRP A 234 -2.78 7.03 13.65
C TRP A 234 -2.13 8.24 14.30
N MET A 235 -2.00 9.32 13.56
CA MET A 235 -1.41 10.54 14.11
C MET A 235 -2.40 11.20 15.08
N GLY A 236 -1.89 11.68 16.22
CA GLY A 236 -2.70 12.46 17.13
C GLY A 236 -2.76 13.93 16.72
N ARG A 237 -3.90 14.60 16.91
CA ARG A 237 -4.00 16.06 16.88
C ARG A 237 -3.43 16.62 18.19
N ARG A 238 -2.57 17.64 18.08
CA ARG A 238 -2.02 18.38 19.23
C ARG A 238 -2.99 19.46 19.70
#